data_AF-A0A356V2G3-F1
#
_entry.id   AF-A0A356V2G3-F1
#
_cell.length_a   1.000
_cell.length_b   1.000
_cell.length_c   1.000
_cell.angle_alpha   90.00
_cell.angle_beta   90.00
_cell.angle_gamma   90.00
#
_symmetry.space_group_name_H-M   'P 1'
#
loop_
_entity.id
_entity.type
_entity.pdbx_description
1 polymer ?
#
loop_
_entity_poly.entity_id
_entity_poly.type
_entity_poly.pdbx_seq_one_letter_code
_entity_poly.pdbx_strand_id
1 'polypeptide(L)'
;MIRIILDRIETFLKSLFQRNNMSENHQEQQATVITPINRKSVGQFNSSEWLKEGNGLYATSQKMREDWEEHRGHFSKTIQSGSRPSENGWTLLTGMPRASMLLLGYAAEMYLKAGLCKAYIGCNEEMFARDVKSKFGHKLENLANEVAFLFLDNDSGNLAILKSMVLVDARYPLVVQGNSSYSTEINKQTSCIWNSDKYAELSSLVDRLCEHVTKIDQDSSNPAHFQYYRIDSDGYLSFRMGGNLPTRITYKVSSNLKDSGRATLQDVRGLFQSDNHHLVRDRWEQAFIYEDGEKENGTKKTFCRQNSS
;
A
#
# COMPACT_ATOMS: atom_id res chain seq x y z
N MET A 1 49.18 -31.04 4.54
CA MET A 1 48.44 -29.99 5.26
C MET A 1 47.12 -29.62 4.57
N ILE A 2 47.12 -29.33 3.25
CA ILE A 2 45.91 -28.98 2.48
C ILE A 2 44.84 -30.11 2.43
N ARG A 3 45.24 -31.38 2.30
CA ARG A 3 44.29 -32.53 2.30
C ARG A 3 43.48 -32.67 3.60
N ILE A 4 44.08 -32.38 4.75
CA ILE A 4 43.42 -32.50 6.06
C ILE A 4 42.34 -31.42 6.24
N ILE A 5 42.53 -30.25 5.62
CA ILE A 5 41.57 -29.15 5.66
C ILE A 5 40.36 -29.48 4.78
N LEU A 6 40.58 -30.10 3.62
CA LEU A 6 39.50 -30.49 2.70
C LEU A 6 38.59 -31.59 3.28
N ASP A 7 39.16 -32.63 3.91
CA ASP A 7 38.36 -33.70 4.55
C ASP A 7 37.50 -33.18 5.72
N ARG A 8 38.00 -32.18 6.46
CA ARG A 8 37.25 -31.55 7.56
C ARG A 8 36.10 -30.69 7.06
N ILE A 9 36.28 -30.00 5.92
CA ILE A 9 35.20 -29.22 5.29
C ILE A 9 34.12 -30.16 4.75
N GLU A 10 34.49 -31.28 4.12
CA GLU A 10 33.51 -32.23 3.58
C GLU A 10 32.70 -32.92 4.68
N THR A 11 33.35 -33.28 5.79
CA THR A 11 32.69 -33.85 6.97
C THR A 11 31.73 -32.86 7.62
N PHE A 12 32.14 -31.58 7.72
CA PHE A 12 31.31 -30.51 8.25
C PHE A 12 30.06 -30.29 7.39
N LEU A 13 30.22 -30.22 6.06
CA LEU A 13 29.12 -30.04 5.11
C LEU A 13 28.13 -31.22 5.13
N LYS A 14 28.61 -32.46 5.24
CA LYS A 14 27.74 -33.65 5.37
C LYS A 14 26.94 -33.63 6.68
N SER A 15 27.55 -33.18 7.78
CA SER A 15 26.84 -33.04 9.06
C SER A 15 25.79 -31.92 9.04
N LEU A 16 26.04 -30.84 8.27
CA LEU A 16 25.10 -29.73 8.10
C LEU A 16 23.89 -30.17 7.25
N PHE A 17 24.12 -30.96 6.21
CA PHE A 17 23.06 -31.54 5.37
C PHE A 17 22.21 -32.57 6.14
N GLN A 18 22.82 -33.41 6.97
CA GLN A 18 22.05 -34.34 7.81
C GLN A 18 21.24 -33.64 8.90
N ARG A 19 21.72 -32.51 9.46
CA ARG A 19 20.94 -31.71 10.42
C ARG A 19 19.76 -31.00 9.78
N ASN A 20 19.90 -30.54 8.54
CA ASN A 20 18.79 -29.93 7.79
C ASN A 20 17.74 -30.96 7.35
N ASN A 21 18.15 -32.18 7.00
CA ASN A 21 17.21 -33.24 6.60
C ASN A 21 16.47 -33.91 7.79
N MET A 22 16.95 -33.74 9.03
CA MET A 22 16.24 -34.25 10.22
C MET A 22 15.28 -33.23 10.87
N SER A 23 15.27 -31.97 10.41
CA SER A 23 14.26 -30.98 10.86
C SER A 23 12.99 -30.96 10.00
N GLU A 24 12.91 -31.76 8.93
CA GLU A 24 11.76 -31.75 8.00
C GLU A 24 10.62 -32.71 8.37
N ASN A 25 10.74 -33.54 9.43
CA ASN A 25 9.73 -34.59 9.68
C ASN A 25 8.84 -34.43 10.91
N HIS A 26 8.90 -33.33 11.67
CA HIS A 26 7.88 -32.99 12.68
C HIS A 26 7.53 -31.50 12.57
N GLN A 27 6.84 -31.10 11.50
CA GLN A 27 5.95 -29.95 11.57
C GLN A 27 4.64 -30.43 12.19
N GLU A 28 4.55 -30.34 13.51
CA GLU A 28 3.26 -30.04 14.12
C GLU A 28 2.72 -28.81 13.36
N GLN A 29 1.58 -28.99 12.69
CA GLN A 29 0.81 -27.88 12.14
C GLN A 29 0.40 -26.98 13.31
N GLN A 30 1.27 -26.04 13.68
CA GLN A 30 0.90 -24.97 14.59
C GLN A 30 -0.26 -24.24 13.92
N ALA A 31 -1.44 -24.33 14.53
CA ALA A 31 -2.62 -23.61 14.08
C ALA A 31 -2.23 -22.14 13.87
N THR A 32 -2.33 -21.66 12.63
CA THR A 32 -1.99 -20.28 12.31
C THR A 32 -2.92 -19.37 13.12
N VAL A 33 -2.36 -18.69 14.12
CA VAL A 33 -3.14 -17.77 14.97
C VAL A 33 -3.59 -16.61 14.10
N ILE A 34 -4.91 -16.51 13.88
CA ILE A 34 -5.49 -15.35 13.20
C ILE A 34 -5.46 -14.17 14.16
N THR A 35 -4.74 -13.12 13.77
CA THR A 35 -4.73 -11.83 14.48
C THR A 35 -5.52 -10.82 13.67
N PRO A 36 -6.76 -10.49 14.05
CA PRO A 36 -7.57 -9.54 13.31
C PRO A 36 -7.13 -8.09 13.59
N ILE A 37 -7.02 -7.28 12.53
CA ILE A 37 -6.77 -5.85 12.65
C ILE A 37 -7.93 -5.21 13.42
N ASN A 38 -7.61 -4.42 14.45
CA ASN A 38 -8.60 -3.72 15.24
C ASN A 38 -8.04 -2.40 15.78
N ARG A 39 -8.84 -1.67 16.58
CA ARG A 39 -8.45 -0.36 17.13
C ARG A 39 -7.22 -0.38 18.05
N LYS A 40 -6.81 -1.56 18.54
CA LYS A 40 -5.63 -1.75 19.38
C LYS A 40 -4.40 -2.26 18.61
N SER A 41 -4.55 -2.54 17.30
CA SER A 41 -3.41 -2.90 16.45
C SER A 41 -2.38 -1.75 16.43
N VAL A 42 -1.12 -2.09 16.19
CA VAL A 42 0.02 -1.16 16.28
C VAL A 42 0.88 -1.17 15.01
N GLY A 43 1.72 -0.15 14.84
CA GLY A 43 2.64 -0.05 13.70
C GLY A 43 1.88 -0.01 12.36
N GLN A 44 2.32 -0.83 11.40
CA GLN A 44 1.71 -0.88 10.06
C GLN A 44 0.23 -1.31 10.06
N PHE A 45 -0.27 -1.88 11.15
CA PHE A 45 -1.67 -2.30 11.28
C PHE A 45 -2.54 -1.23 11.96
N ASN A 46 -1.98 -0.03 12.19
CA ASN A 46 -2.67 1.12 12.72
C ASN A 46 -2.72 2.26 11.70
N SER A 47 -3.92 2.63 11.26
CA SER A 47 -4.13 3.73 10.32
C SER A 47 -3.57 5.09 10.80
N SER A 48 -3.51 5.34 12.12
CA SER A 48 -3.00 6.62 12.63
C SER A 48 -1.49 6.79 12.41
N GLU A 49 -0.73 5.69 12.43
CA GLU A 49 0.72 5.73 12.18
C GLU A 49 1.01 6.10 10.72
N TRP A 50 0.24 5.53 9.78
CA TRP A 50 0.31 5.90 8.37
C TRP A 50 -0.08 7.36 8.12
N LEU A 51 -1.14 7.85 8.77
CA LEU A 51 -1.54 9.27 8.66
C LEU A 51 -0.46 10.21 9.20
N LYS A 52 0.13 9.87 10.35
CA LYS A 52 1.21 10.65 10.96
C LYS A 52 2.43 10.73 10.05
N GLU A 53 2.84 9.60 9.47
CA GLU A 53 3.94 9.54 8.49
C GLU A 53 3.61 10.40 7.26
N GLY A 54 2.41 10.23 6.69
CA GLY A 54 1.94 11.02 5.54
C GLY A 54 1.97 12.53 5.81
N ASN A 55 1.50 12.97 6.99
CA ASN A 55 1.52 14.38 7.38
C ASN A 55 2.94 14.94 7.48
N GLY A 56 3.89 14.18 8.05
CA GLY A 56 5.29 14.60 8.12
C GLY A 56 5.91 14.76 6.74
N LEU A 57 5.68 13.79 5.85
CA LEU A 57 6.18 13.82 4.47
C LEU A 57 5.57 14.98 3.67
N TYR A 58 4.26 15.21 3.81
CA TYR A 58 3.57 16.26 3.08
C TYR A 58 4.03 17.66 3.51
N ALA A 59 4.10 17.92 4.83
CA ALA A 59 4.61 19.18 5.35
C ALA A 59 6.07 19.43 4.91
N THR A 60 6.91 18.38 4.91
CA THR A 60 8.30 18.48 4.44
C THR A 60 8.36 18.77 2.94
N SER A 61 7.50 18.14 2.14
CA SER A 61 7.38 18.42 0.71
C SER A 61 7.05 19.89 0.43
N GLN A 62 6.04 20.43 1.12
CA GLN A 62 5.63 21.82 1.00
C GLN A 62 6.77 22.76 1.38
N LYS A 63 7.43 22.51 2.51
CA LYS A 63 8.55 23.34 2.95
C LYS A 63 9.72 23.31 1.96
N MET A 64 10.09 22.14 1.43
CA MET A 64 11.11 22.03 0.39
C MET A 64 10.74 22.77 -0.89
N ARG A 65 9.44 22.80 -1.25
CA ARG A 65 8.98 23.56 -2.42
C ARG A 65 9.13 25.06 -2.19
N GLU A 66 8.70 25.56 -1.05
CA GLU A 66 8.84 26.98 -0.67
C GLU A 66 10.32 27.42 -0.70
N ASP A 67 11.19 26.66 -0.02
CA ASP A 67 12.62 26.96 0.05
C ASP A 67 13.27 26.92 -1.34
N TRP A 68 12.82 26.02 -2.21
CA TRP A 68 13.28 25.97 -3.60
C TRP A 68 12.83 27.18 -4.42
N GLU A 69 11.61 27.67 -4.25
CA GLU A 69 11.12 28.84 -4.98
C GLU A 69 11.90 30.10 -4.59
N GLU A 70 12.18 30.27 -3.29
CA GLU A 70 13.06 31.33 -2.78
C GLU A 70 14.47 31.19 -3.37
N HIS A 71 15.08 30.00 -3.26
CA HIS A 71 16.41 29.73 -3.79
C HIS A 71 16.50 29.97 -5.30
N ARG A 72 15.50 29.55 -6.08
CA ARG A 72 15.39 29.78 -7.52
C ARG A 72 15.36 31.28 -7.84
N GLY A 73 14.64 32.07 -7.03
CA GLY A 73 14.60 33.53 -7.14
C GLY A 73 15.97 34.17 -6.92
N HIS A 74 16.67 33.79 -5.85
CA HIS A 74 18.03 34.28 -5.58
C HIS A 74 19.02 33.86 -6.67
N PHE A 75 18.98 32.59 -7.07
CA PHE A 75 19.82 32.04 -8.13
C PHE A 75 19.66 32.83 -9.44
N SER A 76 18.41 33.15 -9.81
CA SER A 76 18.11 33.94 -11.02
C SER A 76 18.70 35.34 -10.95
N LYS A 77 18.62 36.01 -9.80
CA LYS A 77 19.23 37.33 -9.58
C LYS A 77 20.76 37.30 -9.69
N THR A 78 21.40 36.26 -9.15
CA THR A 78 22.85 36.07 -9.25
C THR A 78 23.31 35.92 -10.71
N ILE A 79 22.58 35.15 -11.51
CA ILE A 79 22.86 35.02 -12.94
C ILE A 79 22.68 36.36 -13.67
N GLN A 80 21.59 37.08 -13.39
CA GLN A 80 21.31 38.38 -14.00
C GLN A 80 22.36 39.44 -13.65
N SER A 81 22.98 39.37 -12.46
CA SER A 81 24.07 40.26 -12.07
C SER A 81 25.42 39.90 -12.71
N GLY A 82 25.47 38.88 -13.58
CA GLY A 82 26.70 38.38 -14.19
C GLY A 82 27.58 37.55 -13.24
N SER A 83 27.09 37.25 -12.05
CA SER A 83 27.81 36.45 -11.06
C SER A 83 27.63 34.96 -11.34
N ARG A 84 28.68 34.17 -11.13
CA ARG A 84 28.60 32.71 -11.26
C ARG A 84 28.01 32.10 -9.98
N PRO A 85 26.92 31.30 -10.05
CA PRO A 85 26.42 30.59 -8.89
C PRO A 85 27.43 29.57 -8.39
N SER A 86 27.41 29.32 -7.08
CA SER A 86 28.21 28.25 -6.47
C SER A 86 27.73 26.87 -6.94
N GLU A 87 28.60 25.87 -6.83
CA GLU A 87 28.25 24.47 -7.10
C GLU A 87 27.08 24.01 -6.24
N ASN A 88 27.09 24.33 -4.94
CA ASN A 88 25.97 24.07 -4.04
C ASN A 88 24.68 24.75 -4.51
N GLY A 89 24.76 25.96 -5.09
CA GLY A 89 23.61 26.65 -5.67
C GLY A 89 22.94 25.84 -6.78
N TRP A 90 23.72 25.21 -7.66
CA TRP A 90 23.22 24.33 -8.72
C TRP A 90 22.63 23.02 -8.17
N THR A 91 23.30 22.41 -7.19
CA THR A 91 22.82 21.18 -6.55
C THR A 91 21.48 21.39 -5.87
N LEU A 92 21.30 22.48 -5.13
CA LEU A 92 20.03 22.79 -4.47
C LEU A 92 18.93 23.12 -5.49
N LEU A 93 19.24 23.88 -6.53
CA LEU A 93 18.29 24.25 -7.59
C LEU A 93 17.68 23.02 -8.28
N THR A 94 18.47 21.97 -8.48
CA THR A 94 18.05 20.73 -9.17
C THR A 94 17.53 19.65 -8.23
N GLY A 95 18.08 19.55 -7.02
CA GLY A 95 17.76 18.50 -6.05
C GLY A 95 16.47 18.76 -5.25
N MET A 96 16.28 19.99 -4.74
CA MET A 96 15.10 20.32 -3.92
C MET A 96 13.75 20.05 -4.60
N PRO A 97 13.50 20.43 -5.88
CA PRO A 97 12.19 20.22 -6.48
C PRO A 97 11.92 18.75 -6.80
N ARG A 98 12.97 17.94 -7.00
CA ARG A 98 12.85 16.48 -7.12
C ARG A 98 12.48 15.85 -5.79
N ALA A 99 13.16 16.25 -4.72
CA ALA A 99 12.89 15.76 -3.38
C ALA A 99 11.47 16.12 -2.91
N SER A 100 10.99 17.34 -3.18
CA SER A 100 9.60 17.70 -2.86
C SER A 100 8.59 16.82 -3.60
N MET A 101 8.73 16.63 -4.92
CA MET A 101 7.85 15.73 -5.69
C MET A 101 7.86 14.28 -5.18
N LEU A 102 9.04 13.78 -4.76
CA LEU A 102 9.18 12.45 -4.18
C LEU A 102 8.41 12.32 -2.87
N LEU A 103 8.62 13.28 -1.95
CA LEU A 103 7.94 13.32 -0.66
C LEU A 103 6.43 13.48 -0.80
N LEU A 104 5.97 14.28 -1.76
CA LEU A 104 4.56 14.41 -2.10
C LEU A 104 3.95 13.07 -2.55
N GLY A 105 4.66 12.34 -3.41
CA GLY A 105 4.24 11.01 -3.86
C GLY A 105 4.19 9.99 -2.72
N TYR A 106 5.16 10.01 -1.80
CA TYR A 106 5.11 9.16 -0.61
C TYR A 106 3.99 9.55 0.35
N ALA A 107 3.72 10.83 0.55
CA ALA A 107 2.59 11.27 1.38
C ALA A 107 1.26 10.72 0.84
N ALA A 108 1.04 10.82 -0.47
CA ALA A 108 -0.12 10.24 -1.14
C ALA A 108 -0.24 8.72 -0.87
N GLU A 109 0.87 7.99 -0.99
CA GLU A 109 0.92 6.56 -0.70
C GLU A 109 0.59 6.24 0.77
N MET A 110 1.12 7.03 1.72
CA MET A 110 0.86 6.82 3.15
C MET A 110 -0.61 7.05 3.49
N TYR A 111 -1.23 8.12 2.98
CA TYR A 111 -2.66 8.38 3.19
C TYR A 111 -3.51 7.24 2.63
N LEU A 112 -3.24 6.83 1.39
CA LEU A 112 -3.96 5.73 0.76
C LEU A 112 -3.80 4.40 1.52
N LYS A 113 -2.61 4.11 2.05
CA LYS A 113 -2.37 2.93 2.91
C LYS A 113 -3.04 3.04 4.28
N ALA A 114 -3.19 4.25 4.83
CA ALA A 114 -4.00 4.45 6.03
C ALA A 114 -5.48 4.12 5.77
N GLY A 115 -6.03 4.55 4.64
CA GLY A 115 -7.38 4.18 4.21
C GLY A 115 -7.52 2.68 3.99
N LEU A 116 -6.50 2.04 3.40
CA LEU A 116 -6.45 0.58 3.24
C LEU A 116 -6.50 -0.13 4.60
N CYS A 117 -5.72 0.35 5.59
CA CYS A 117 -5.72 -0.20 6.94
C CYS A 117 -7.13 -0.14 7.57
N LYS A 118 -7.85 0.96 7.36
CA LYS A 118 -9.25 1.08 7.80
C LYS A 118 -10.14 0.10 7.04
N ALA A 119 -10.00 -0.02 5.73
CA ALA A 119 -10.79 -0.98 4.93
C ALA A 119 -10.59 -2.44 5.37
N TYR A 120 -9.45 -2.77 6.00
CA TYR A 120 -9.08 -4.12 6.45
C TYR A 120 -9.37 -4.39 7.93
N ILE A 121 -10.08 -3.51 8.65
CA ILE A 121 -10.51 -3.80 10.04
C ILE A 121 -11.26 -5.14 10.10
N GLY A 122 -10.82 -6.02 11.01
CA GLY A 122 -11.32 -7.38 11.20
C GLY A 122 -10.65 -8.43 10.30
N CYS A 123 -9.90 -8.03 9.27
CA CYS A 123 -9.12 -8.97 8.45
C CYS A 123 -7.85 -9.41 9.19
N ASN A 124 -7.29 -10.55 8.80
CA ASN A 124 -6.02 -11.03 9.34
C ASN A 124 -4.86 -10.06 9.02
N GLU A 125 -4.01 -9.78 9.99
CA GLU A 125 -2.82 -8.94 9.83
C GLU A 125 -1.88 -9.45 8.71
N GLU A 126 -1.73 -10.77 8.56
CA GLU A 126 -0.93 -11.35 7.47
C GLU A 126 -1.48 -11.01 6.08
N MET A 127 -2.82 -11.01 5.94
CA MET A 127 -3.50 -10.66 4.69
C MET A 127 -3.17 -9.22 4.32
N PHE A 128 -3.30 -8.30 5.28
CA PHE A 128 -2.98 -6.89 5.07
C PHE A 128 -1.50 -6.69 4.74
N ALA A 129 -0.58 -7.28 5.51
CA ALA A 129 0.87 -7.15 5.28
C ALA A 129 1.29 -7.64 3.89
N ARG A 130 0.66 -8.74 3.42
CA ARG A 130 0.83 -9.23 2.05
C ARG A 130 0.30 -8.23 1.04
N ASP A 131 -0.95 -7.79 1.20
CA ASP A 131 -1.65 -7.00 0.18
C ASP A 131 -1.07 -5.59 0.07
N VAL A 132 -0.77 -4.93 1.19
CA VAL A 132 -0.17 -3.59 1.20
C VAL A 132 1.17 -3.56 0.44
N LYS A 133 1.94 -4.65 0.50
CA LYS A 133 3.24 -4.78 -0.19
C LYS A 133 3.11 -5.24 -1.64
N SER A 134 2.37 -6.33 -1.88
CA SER A 134 2.41 -7.06 -3.16
C SER A 134 1.24 -6.76 -4.09
N LYS A 135 0.02 -6.68 -3.54
CA LYS A 135 -1.19 -6.39 -4.32
C LYS A 135 -1.18 -4.92 -4.72
N PHE A 136 -1.00 -4.04 -3.74
CA PHE A 136 -1.03 -2.59 -3.90
C PHE A 136 0.36 -2.02 -4.14
N GLY A 137 1.30 -2.14 -3.19
CA GLY A 137 2.63 -1.54 -3.30
C GLY A 137 2.52 -0.03 -3.62
N HIS A 138 3.16 0.40 -4.70
CA HIS A 138 3.13 1.79 -5.19
C HIS A 138 2.03 2.07 -6.23
N LYS A 139 1.01 1.19 -6.36
CA LYS A 139 -0.09 1.38 -7.33
C LYS A 139 -1.15 2.32 -6.74
N LEU A 140 -0.86 3.62 -6.75
CA LEU A 140 -1.68 4.65 -6.08
C LEU A 140 -3.14 4.66 -6.56
N GLU A 141 -3.39 4.54 -7.86
CA GLU A 141 -4.76 4.45 -8.40
C GLU A 141 -5.52 3.21 -7.89
N ASN A 142 -4.86 2.06 -7.79
CA ASN A 142 -5.47 0.85 -7.24
C ASN A 142 -5.80 1.02 -5.75
N LEU A 143 -4.93 1.69 -4.99
CA LEU A 143 -5.21 2.02 -3.60
C LEU A 143 -6.39 2.99 -3.48
N ALA A 144 -6.41 4.05 -4.28
CA ALA A 144 -7.49 5.04 -4.30
C ALA A 144 -8.85 4.41 -4.59
N ASN A 145 -8.91 3.49 -5.57
CA ASN A 145 -10.10 2.71 -5.86
C ASN A 145 -10.52 1.80 -4.69
N GLU A 146 -9.56 1.10 -4.06
CA GLU A 146 -9.86 0.20 -2.92
C GLU A 146 -10.44 0.95 -1.71
N VAL A 147 -10.02 2.22 -1.52
CA VAL A 147 -10.56 3.09 -0.46
C VAL A 147 -11.73 3.94 -0.94
N ALA A 148 -12.31 3.63 -2.11
CA ALA A 148 -13.46 4.32 -2.70
C ALA A 148 -13.29 5.85 -2.78
N PHE A 149 -12.08 6.31 -3.14
CA PHE A 149 -11.84 7.72 -3.40
C PHE A 149 -12.61 8.18 -4.65
N LEU A 150 -13.29 9.32 -4.55
CA LEU A 150 -14.01 9.90 -5.69
C LEU A 150 -13.03 10.71 -6.55
N PHE A 151 -12.80 10.22 -7.76
CA PHE A 151 -11.93 10.87 -8.74
C PHE A 151 -12.59 12.10 -9.35
N LEU A 152 -11.83 13.18 -9.46
CA LEU A 152 -12.09 14.31 -10.34
C LEU A 152 -11.37 14.13 -11.68
N ASP A 153 -11.68 15.01 -12.63
CA ASP A 153 -11.00 15.08 -13.92
C ASP A 153 -9.49 15.22 -13.70
N ASN A 154 -8.70 14.36 -14.36
CA ASN A 154 -7.24 14.24 -14.30
C ASN A 154 -6.64 13.54 -13.07
N ASP A 155 -7.43 13.15 -12.05
CA ASP A 155 -6.87 12.52 -10.84
C ASP A 155 -6.09 11.24 -11.14
N SER A 156 -6.57 10.40 -12.05
CA SER A 156 -5.85 9.19 -12.48
C SER A 156 -4.48 9.54 -13.08
N GLY A 157 -4.41 10.55 -13.96
CA GLY A 157 -3.16 11.03 -14.53
C GLY A 157 -2.21 11.61 -13.47
N ASN A 158 -2.74 12.33 -12.50
CA ASN A 158 -1.96 12.90 -11.40
C ASN A 158 -1.43 11.82 -10.44
N LEU A 159 -2.21 10.79 -10.12
CA LEU A 159 -1.74 9.62 -9.38
C LEU A 159 -0.66 8.86 -10.16
N ALA A 160 -0.74 8.79 -11.49
CA ALA A 160 0.29 8.19 -12.32
C ALA A 160 1.60 8.99 -12.27
N ILE A 161 1.54 10.33 -12.27
CA ILE A 161 2.71 11.19 -12.09
C ILE A 161 3.33 10.95 -10.71
N LEU A 162 2.55 10.99 -9.62
CA LEU A 162 3.06 10.75 -8.27
C LEU A 162 3.71 9.37 -8.12
N LYS A 163 3.09 8.32 -8.68
CA LYS A 163 3.66 6.99 -8.74
C LYS A 163 5.00 6.98 -9.49
N SER A 164 5.10 7.68 -10.61
CA SER A 164 6.34 7.77 -11.39
C SER A 164 7.45 8.46 -10.59
N MET A 165 7.14 9.51 -9.83
CA MET A 165 8.10 10.18 -8.95
C MET A 165 8.63 9.22 -7.87
N VAL A 166 7.75 8.43 -7.26
CA VAL A 166 8.12 7.42 -6.23
C VAL A 166 8.95 6.28 -6.82
N LEU A 167 8.73 5.88 -8.07
CA LEU A 167 9.40 4.72 -8.66
C LEU A 167 10.67 5.07 -9.44
N VAL A 168 10.69 6.18 -10.17
CA VAL A 168 11.74 6.45 -11.15
C VAL A 168 12.15 7.92 -11.16
N ASP A 169 11.23 8.82 -11.48
CA ASP A 169 11.55 10.16 -11.99
C ASP A 169 12.31 11.05 -11.00
N ALA A 170 12.06 10.89 -9.71
CA ALA A 170 12.74 11.66 -8.67
C ALA A 170 13.93 10.91 -8.03
N ARG A 171 14.15 9.64 -8.37
CA ARG A 171 15.12 8.76 -7.68
C ARG A 171 16.32 8.39 -8.53
N TYR A 172 16.10 8.11 -9.80
CA TYR A 172 17.13 7.56 -10.67
C TYR A 172 17.53 8.58 -11.76
N PRO A 173 18.80 8.57 -12.19
CA PRO A 173 19.20 9.25 -13.41
C PRO A 173 18.33 8.81 -14.58
N LEU A 174 18.05 9.74 -15.49
CA LEU A 174 17.21 9.49 -16.65
C LEU A 174 17.85 8.44 -17.57
N VAL A 175 17.06 7.44 -17.96
CA VAL A 175 17.42 6.46 -18.99
C VAL A 175 16.60 6.78 -20.24
N VAL A 176 17.28 7.09 -21.34
CA VAL A 176 16.62 7.39 -22.62
C VAL A 176 16.32 6.09 -23.35
N GLN A 177 15.08 5.93 -23.80
CA GLN A 177 14.65 4.79 -24.61
C GLN A 177 14.39 5.25 -26.05
N GLY A 178 14.83 4.45 -27.03
CA GLY A 178 14.58 4.70 -28.45
C GLY A 178 15.39 5.88 -29.01
N ASN A 179 14.78 6.61 -29.94
CA ASN A 179 15.46 7.65 -30.75
C ASN A 179 15.34 9.08 -30.19
N SER A 180 14.76 9.25 -28.99
CA SER A 180 14.69 10.57 -28.35
C SER A 180 16.09 11.04 -27.94
N SER A 181 16.30 12.35 -27.90
CA SER A 181 17.56 12.89 -27.37
C SER A 181 17.51 12.98 -25.83
N TYR A 182 18.66 12.82 -25.17
CA TYR A 182 18.75 12.99 -23.72
C TYR A 182 18.26 14.36 -23.25
N SER A 183 18.62 15.42 -23.98
CA SER A 183 18.20 16.79 -23.66
C SER A 183 16.69 16.97 -23.76
N THR A 184 16.02 16.35 -24.73
CA THR A 184 14.55 16.38 -24.86
C THR A 184 13.88 15.76 -23.64
N GLU A 185 14.28 14.54 -23.28
CA GLU A 185 13.64 13.81 -22.18
C GLU A 185 13.93 14.42 -20.81
N ILE A 186 15.17 14.90 -20.56
CA ILE A 186 15.50 15.56 -19.29
C ILE A 186 14.79 16.90 -19.14
N ASN A 187 14.63 17.67 -20.23
CA ASN A 187 13.88 18.92 -20.20
C ASN A 187 12.40 18.67 -19.93
N LYS A 188 11.82 17.63 -20.53
CA LYS A 188 10.44 17.20 -20.26
C LYS A 188 10.25 16.85 -18.79
N GLN A 189 11.10 15.97 -18.23
CA GLN A 189 11.04 15.59 -16.82
C GLN A 189 11.22 16.81 -15.90
N THR A 190 12.24 17.63 -16.16
CA THR A 190 12.53 18.84 -15.39
C THR A 190 11.36 19.81 -15.42
N SER A 191 10.77 20.03 -16.61
CA SER A 191 9.61 20.93 -16.76
C SER A 191 8.41 20.48 -15.93
N CYS A 192 8.17 19.18 -15.80
CA CYS A 192 7.11 18.66 -14.95
C CYS A 192 7.42 18.90 -13.46
N ILE A 193 8.64 18.58 -13.03
CA ILE A 193 9.06 18.67 -11.61
C ILE A 193 9.17 20.13 -11.12
N TRP A 194 9.55 21.05 -12.01
CA TRP A 194 9.79 22.46 -11.70
C TRP A 194 8.55 23.34 -11.93
N ASN A 195 7.45 22.78 -12.44
CA ASN A 195 6.25 23.55 -12.67
C ASN A 195 5.47 23.73 -11.35
N SER A 196 5.33 24.98 -10.90
CA SER A 196 4.63 25.32 -9.66
C SER A 196 3.12 25.00 -9.73
N ASP A 197 2.47 25.23 -10.88
CA ASP A 197 1.05 24.91 -11.06
C ASP A 197 0.81 23.40 -10.97
N LYS A 198 1.69 22.60 -11.58
CA LYS A 198 1.62 21.14 -11.50
C LYS A 198 1.85 20.67 -10.06
N TYR A 199 2.80 21.26 -9.33
CA TYR A 199 2.98 20.93 -7.92
C TYR A 199 1.75 21.27 -7.08
N ALA A 200 1.13 22.43 -7.32
CA ALA A 200 -0.09 22.85 -6.62
C ALA A 200 -1.28 21.92 -6.93
N GLU A 201 -1.45 21.52 -8.19
CA GLU A 201 -2.47 20.56 -8.61
C GLU A 201 -2.30 19.20 -7.93
N LEU A 202 -1.06 18.68 -7.91
CA LEU A 202 -0.74 17.42 -7.22
C LEU A 202 -0.93 17.54 -5.70
N SER A 203 -0.56 18.67 -5.11
CA SER A 203 -0.75 18.93 -3.67
C SER A 203 -2.23 18.95 -3.31
N SER A 204 -3.06 19.60 -4.12
CA SER A 204 -4.52 19.61 -3.94
C SER A 204 -5.13 18.20 -4.03
N LEU A 205 -4.63 17.34 -4.91
CA LEU A 205 -5.01 15.92 -4.92
C LEU A 205 -4.60 15.23 -3.61
N VAL A 206 -3.37 15.43 -3.13
CA VAL A 206 -2.88 14.83 -1.88
C VAL A 206 -3.68 15.30 -0.66
N ASP A 207 -4.07 16.57 -0.61
CA ASP A 207 -4.97 17.10 0.43
C ASP A 207 -6.32 16.38 0.42
N ARG A 208 -6.95 16.26 -0.76
CA ARG A 208 -8.24 15.54 -0.87
C ARG A 208 -8.12 14.08 -0.47
N LEU A 209 -7.01 13.41 -0.79
CA LEU A 209 -6.75 12.04 -0.33
C LEU A 209 -6.67 11.98 1.21
N CYS A 210 -5.95 12.91 1.84
CA CYS A 210 -5.85 13.01 3.30
C CYS A 210 -7.22 13.25 3.94
N GLU A 211 -8.00 14.21 3.41
CA GLU A 211 -9.34 14.52 3.90
C GLU A 211 -10.28 13.31 3.78
N HIS A 212 -10.31 12.67 2.61
CA HIS A 212 -11.12 11.48 2.36
C HIS A 212 -10.79 10.38 3.37
N VAL A 213 -9.51 10.04 3.50
CA VAL A 213 -9.06 8.97 4.39
C VAL A 213 -9.30 9.32 5.85
N THR A 214 -9.15 10.58 6.25
CA THR A 214 -9.43 11.03 7.61
C THR A 214 -10.91 10.85 7.96
N LYS A 215 -11.81 11.16 7.03
CA LYS A 215 -13.28 10.97 7.19
C LYS A 215 -13.69 9.50 7.29
N ILE A 216 -12.92 8.56 6.76
CA ILE A 216 -13.24 7.13 6.89
C ILE A 216 -13.35 6.75 8.37
N ASP A 217 -14.48 6.16 8.73
CA ASP A 217 -14.86 5.74 10.09
C ASP A 217 -14.96 6.88 11.14
N GLN A 218 -14.88 8.15 10.73
CA GLN A 218 -14.92 9.33 11.60
C GLN A 218 -16.08 10.28 11.26
N ASP A 219 -17.12 9.76 10.61
CA ASP A 219 -18.29 10.52 10.20
C ASP A 219 -19.54 10.03 10.97
N SER A 220 -20.09 10.89 11.82
CA SER A 220 -21.28 10.56 12.62
C SER A 220 -22.55 10.42 11.78
N SER A 221 -22.59 11.00 10.58
CA SER A 221 -23.70 10.84 9.64
C SER A 221 -23.64 9.52 8.87
N ASN A 222 -22.46 8.88 8.82
CA ASN A 222 -22.22 7.59 8.19
C ASN A 222 -21.37 6.69 9.11
N PRO A 223 -21.92 6.22 10.24
CA PRO A 223 -21.16 5.47 11.24
C PRO A 223 -20.67 4.12 10.70
N ALA A 224 -19.42 3.79 11.00
CA ALA A 224 -18.83 2.51 10.65
C ALA A 224 -19.26 1.40 11.61
N HIS A 225 -19.60 0.24 11.04
CA HIS A 225 -19.95 -0.97 11.77
C HIS A 225 -19.03 -2.11 11.33
N PHE A 226 -18.56 -2.88 12.30
CA PHE A 226 -17.63 -3.99 12.08
C PHE A 226 -18.10 -5.23 12.83
N GLN A 227 -18.03 -6.39 12.18
CA GLN A 227 -18.25 -7.68 12.80
C GLN A 227 -17.13 -8.64 12.39
N TYR A 228 -16.73 -9.49 13.33
CA TYR A 228 -15.75 -10.53 13.11
C TYR A 228 -16.30 -11.85 13.65
N TYR A 229 -16.22 -12.89 12.83
CA TYR A 229 -16.65 -14.23 13.17
C TYR A 229 -15.51 -15.20 12.92
N ARG A 230 -15.21 -16.02 13.91
CA ARG A 230 -14.27 -17.12 13.74
C ARG A 230 -15.00 -18.30 13.08
N ILE A 231 -14.36 -18.93 12.10
CA ILE A 231 -14.82 -20.16 11.47
C ILE A 231 -13.80 -21.24 11.85
N ASP A 232 -14.22 -22.19 12.70
CA ASP A 232 -13.35 -23.23 13.27
C ASP A 232 -12.07 -22.67 13.94
N SER A 233 -10.93 -23.32 13.73
CA SER A 233 -9.65 -22.95 14.32
C SER A 233 -8.87 -21.90 13.52
N ASP A 234 -9.00 -21.84 12.20
CA ASP A 234 -8.11 -21.09 11.32
C ASP A 234 -8.80 -20.32 10.18
N GLY A 235 -10.14 -20.35 10.14
CA GLY A 235 -10.97 -19.57 9.24
C GLY A 235 -11.62 -18.36 9.94
N TYR A 236 -12.10 -17.40 9.13
CA TYR A 236 -12.80 -16.23 9.65
C TYR A 236 -13.73 -15.59 8.61
N LEU A 237 -14.64 -14.75 9.09
CA LEU A 237 -15.36 -13.75 8.30
C LEU A 237 -15.26 -12.39 9.00
N SER A 238 -14.80 -11.40 8.25
CA SER A 238 -14.80 -9.98 8.58
C SER A 238 -15.87 -9.29 7.74
N PHE A 239 -16.75 -8.56 8.40
CA PHE A 239 -17.78 -7.75 7.78
C PHE A 239 -17.61 -6.29 8.22
N ARG A 240 -17.64 -5.37 7.26
CA ARG A 240 -17.73 -3.94 7.54
C ARG A 240 -18.74 -3.25 6.64
N MET A 241 -19.40 -2.23 7.18
CA MET A 241 -20.27 -1.33 6.44
C MET A 241 -20.22 0.09 7.01
N GLY A 242 -20.56 1.07 6.18
CA GLY A 242 -20.53 2.48 6.56
C GLY A 242 -19.10 3.03 6.73
N GLY A 243 -18.99 4.20 7.36
CA GLY A 243 -17.72 4.89 7.54
C GLY A 243 -17.17 5.47 6.26
N ASN A 244 -18.04 5.87 5.32
CA ASN A 244 -17.67 6.37 3.99
C ASN A 244 -16.92 5.35 3.12
N LEU A 245 -17.08 4.06 3.40
CA LEU A 245 -16.62 2.97 2.55
C LEU A 245 -17.78 2.06 2.13
N PRO A 246 -17.67 1.42 0.95
CA PRO A 246 -18.62 0.39 0.55
C PRO A 246 -18.66 -0.78 1.54
N THR A 247 -19.79 -1.46 1.60
CA THR A 247 -19.93 -2.69 2.36
C THR A 247 -18.93 -3.73 1.85
N ARG A 248 -18.22 -4.37 2.77
CA ARG A 248 -17.17 -5.35 2.47
C ARG A 248 -17.34 -6.59 3.34
N ILE A 249 -17.24 -7.75 2.72
CA ILE A 249 -17.07 -9.03 3.38
C ILE A 249 -15.71 -9.59 2.98
N THR A 250 -14.89 -9.96 3.95
CA THR A 250 -13.64 -10.68 3.72
C THR A 250 -13.68 -11.98 4.49
N TYR A 251 -13.43 -13.12 3.84
CA TYR A 251 -13.47 -14.41 4.49
C TYR A 251 -12.22 -15.24 4.21
N LYS A 252 -11.89 -16.12 5.14
CA LYS A 252 -10.92 -17.21 4.98
C LYS A 252 -11.61 -18.52 5.29
N VAL A 253 -11.64 -19.43 4.33
CA VAL A 253 -12.15 -20.79 4.54
C VAL A 253 -11.22 -21.53 5.51
N SER A 254 -11.79 -22.16 6.53
CA SER A 254 -11.05 -22.98 7.48
C SER A 254 -10.52 -24.26 6.82
N SER A 255 -9.47 -24.84 7.39
CA SER A 255 -8.96 -26.14 6.94
C SER A 255 -10.02 -27.24 7.04
N ASN A 256 -10.82 -27.25 8.12
CA ASN A 256 -11.93 -28.20 8.29
C ASN A 256 -12.98 -28.12 7.18
N LEU A 257 -13.34 -26.91 6.73
CA LEU A 257 -14.26 -26.73 5.60
C LEU A 257 -13.64 -27.19 4.28
N LYS A 258 -12.33 -26.99 4.08
CA LYS A 258 -11.62 -27.52 2.91
C LYS A 258 -11.59 -29.04 2.90
N ASP A 259 -11.24 -29.66 4.03
CA ASP A 259 -11.13 -31.11 4.17
C ASP A 259 -12.49 -31.82 4.01
N SER A 260 -13.58 -31.15 4.38
CA SER A 260 -14.94 -31.64 4.17
C SER A 260 -15.51 -31.35 2.77
N GLY A 261 -14.73 -30.77 1.87
CA GLY A 261 -15.17 -30.41 0.51
C GLY A 261 -16.14 -29.22 0.46
N ARG A 262 -16.33 -28.50 1.57
CA ARG A 262 -17.25 -27.36 1.74
C ARG A 262 -16.51 -26.02 1.66
N ALA A 263 -15.68 -25.86 0.64
CA ALA A 263 -14.80 -24.70 0.47
C ALA A 263 -15.37 -23.63 -0.47
N THR A 264 -16.67 -23.68 -0.81
CA THR A 264 -17.25 -22.71 -1.75
C THR A 264 -17.71 -21.45 -1.04
N LEU A 265 -17.85 -20.35 -1.80
CA LEU A 265 -18.47 -19.12 -1.28
C LEU A 265 -19.89 -19.36 -0.76
N GLN A 266 -20.64 -20.29 -1.37
CA GLN A 266 -21.99 -20.63 -0.95
C GLN A 266 -22.00 -21.37 0.40
N ASP A 267 -21.01 -22.24 0.65
CA ASP A 267 -20.84 -22.88 1.96
C ASP A 267 -20.58 -21.84 3.05
N VAL A 268 -19.65 -20.92 2.80
CA VAL A 268 -19.34 -19.84 3.74
C VAL A 268 -20.58 -18.99 3.98
N ARG A 269 -21.31 -18.59 2.93
CA ARG A 269 -22.57 -17.87 3.06
C ARG A 269 -23.58 -18.62 3.93
N GLY A 270 -23.69 -19.93 3.75
CA GLY A 270 -24.59 -20.81 4.51
C GLY A 270 -24.38 -20.74 6.03
N LEU A 271 -23.14 -20.51 6.49
CA LEU A 271 -22.83 -20.35 7.92
C LEU A 271 -23.48 -19.10 8.54
N PHE A 272 -23.75 -18.07 7.72
CA PHE A 272 -24.21 -16.76 8.18
C PHE A 272 -25.67 -16.46 7.76
N GLN A 273 -26.48 -17.49 7.49
CA GLN A 273 -27.90 -17.34 7.16
C GLN A 273 -28.84 -17.24 8.37
N SER A 274 -28.34 -17.54 9.58
CA SER A 274 -29.16 -17.49 10.80
C SER A 274 -29.46 -16.05 11.25
N ASP A 275 -30.51 -15.87 12.07
CA ASP A 275 -30.91 -14.54 12.58
C ASP A 275 -29.84 -13.86 13.45
N ASN A 276 -28.94 -14.64 14.06
CA ASN A 276 -27.79 -14.14 14.81
C ASN A 276 -26.77 -13.40 13.93
N HIS A 277 -26.88 -13.52 12.60
CA HIS A 277 -26.02 -12.90 11.60
C HIS A 277 -26.79 -12.01 10.62
N HIS A 278 -27.95 -11.49 11.02
CA HIS A 278 -28.85 -10.70 10.17
C HIS A 278 -28.14 -9.59 9.37
N LEU A 279 -27.21 -8.83 9.94
CA LEU A 279 -26.48 -7.79 9.19
C LEU A 279 -25.67 -8.35 8.02
N VAL A 280 -24.94 -9.45 8.24
CA VAL A 280 -24.16 -10.12 7.19
C VAL A 280 -25.09 -10.71 6.14
N ARG A 281 -26.16 -11.38 6.57
CA ARG A 281 -27.18 -11.98 5.71
C ARG A 281 -27.82 -10.94 4.79
N ASP A 282 -28.33 -9.86 5.38
CA ASP A 282 -29.15 -8.86 4.69
C ASP A 282 -28.31 -7.98 3.75
N ARG A 283 -26.99 -7.87 3.99
CA ARG A 283 -26.06 -7.06 3.19
C ARG A 283 -25.17 -7.86 2.27
N TRP A 284 -25.26 -9.19 2.27
CA TRP A 284 -24.38 -10.07 1.49
C TRP A 284 -24.34 -9.70 0.01
N GLU A 285 -25.51 -9.49 -0.61
CA GLU A 285 -25.65 -9.18 -2.04
C GLU A 285 -25.12 -7.80 -2.43
N GLN A 286 -25.03 -6.88 -1.47
CA GLN A 286 -24.56 -5.50 -1.68
C GLN A 286 -23.07 -5.36 -1.35
N ALA A 287 -22.44 -6.41 -0.80
CA ALA A 287 -21.07 -6.36 -0.33
C ALA A 287 -20.09 -6.67 -1.45
N PHE A 288 -18.94 -5.98 -1.44
CA PHE A 288 -17.77 -6.48 -2.13
C PHE A 288 -17.20 -7.66 -1.34
N ILE A 289 -17.12 -8.83 -1.98
CA ILE A 289 -16.71 -10.08 -1.33
C ILE A 289 -15.25 -10.38 -1.68
N TYR A 290 -14.43 -10.56 -0.65
CA TYR A 290 -13.01 -10.88 -0.73
C TYR A 290 -12.69 -12.20 -0.06
N GLU A 291 -11.89 -13.04 -0.72
CA GLU A 291 -11.35 -14.25 -0.11
C GLU A 291 -9.88 -14.05 0.28
N ASP A 292 -9.51 -14.30 1.53
CA ASP A 292 -8.12 -14.46 1.98
C ASP A 292 -7.67 -15.90 1.74
N GLY A 293 -7.17 -16.16 0.54
CA GLY A 293 -6.84 -17.50 0.08
C GLY A 293 -5.40 -17.68 -0.37
N GLU A 294 -5.08 -18.90 -0.78
CA GLU A 294 -3.84 -19.29 -1.46
C GLU A 294 -4.18 -19.78 -2.86
N LYS A 295 -3.32 -19.48 -3.84
CA LYS A 295 -3.37 -20.13 -5.15
C LYS A 295 -2.81 -21.56 -5.07
N GLU A 296 -3.15 -22.38 -6.05
CA GLU A 296 -2.64 -23.77 -6.24
C GLU A 296 -1.10 -23.89 -6.22
N ASN A 297 -0.37 -22.80 -6.46
CA ASN A 297 1.09 -22.74 -6.38
C ASN A 297 1.62 -22.28 -5.00
N GLY A 298 0.80 -22.32 -3.95
CA GLY A 298 1.14 -21.86 -2.60
C GLY A 298 1.24 -20.34 -2.43
N THR A 299 0.91 -19.55 -3.45
CA THR A 299 0.98 -18.08 -3.36
C THR A 299 -0.32 -17.50 -2.80
N LYS A 300 -0.27 -16.94 -1.59
CA LYS A 300 -1.38 -16.21 -0.96
C LYS A 300 -1.91 -15.08 -1.87
N LYS A 301 -3.23 -14.97 -2.06
CA LYS A 301 -3.91 -13.93 -2.85
C LYS A 301 -5.29 -13.57 -2.31
N THR A 302 -5.69 -12.33 -2.58
CA THR A 302 -7.04 -11.82 -2.36
C THR A 302 -7.83 -11.77 -3.66
N PHE A 303 -9.02 -12.39 -3.70
CA PHE A 303 -9.92 -12.36 -4.86
C PHE A 303 -11.17 -11.54 -4.56
N CYS A 304 -11.47 -10.52 -5.37
CA CYS A 304 -12.76 -9.83 -5.31
C CYS A 304 -13.74 -10.54 -6.24
N ARG A 305 -14.88 -10.98 -5.72
CA ARG A 305 -16.03 -11.41 -6.53
C ARG A 305 -17.06 -10.29 -6.46
N GLN A 306 -17.28 -9.59 -7.57
CA GLN A 306 -18.48 -8.78 -7.74
C GLN A 306 -19.62 -9.72 -8.10
N ASN A 307 -20.76 -9.62 -7.39
CA ASN A 307 -21.98 -10.26 -7.86
C ASN A 307 -22.35 -9.58 -9.18
N SER A 308 -22.26 -10.33 -10.27
CA SER A 308 -22.83 -9.91 -11.55
C SER A 308 -24.34 -9.86 -11.34
N SER A 309 -24.88 -8.64 -11.26
CA SER A 309 -26.31 -8.38 -11.37
C SER A 309 -26.82 -8.81 -12.74
#